data_AF-A0A2E0GR96-F1
#
_entry.id   AF-A0A2E0GR96-F1
#
_cell.length_a   1.000
_cell.length_b   1.000
_cell.length_c   1.000
_cell.angle_alpha   90.00
_cell.angle_beta   90.00
_cell.angle_gamma   90.00
#
_symmetry.space_group_name_H-M   'P 1'
#
loop_
_entity.id
_entity.type
_entity.pdbx_description
1 polymer ?
#
loop_
_entity_poly.entity_id
_entity_poly.type
_entity_poly.pdbx_seq_one_letter_code
_entity_poly.pdbx_strand_id
1 'polypeptide(L)'
;MTKNSQSDIENKNISNIDLSIVSLGSILLLSIVIAIVTNQEWSKKVINSSFDFITSEFGIFYIVILNASLVFLVILAFGKYGKIVLGDTNSNKDYSDFSWA
;
A
#
# COMPACT_ATOMS: atom_id res chain seq x y z
N MET A 1 -33.19 35.69 -14.24
CA MET A 1 -33.42 34.22 -14.29
C MET A 1 -32.09 33.52 -14.54
N THR A 2 -31.19 33.43 -13.55
CA THR A 2 -29.80 32.95 -13.74
C THR A 2 -29.26 32.09 -12.58
N LYS A 3 -30.11 31.64 -11.65
CA LYS A 3 -29.67 30.84 -10.48
C LYS A 3 -29.42 29.34 -10.78
N ASN A 4 -29.64 28.87 -12.00
CA ASN A 4 -29.63 27.43 -12.31
C ASN A 4 -28.34 26.90 -12.96
N SER A 5 -27.32 27.73 -13.19
CA SER A 5 -26.05 27.27 -13.78
C SER A 5 -24.95 27.01 -12.74
N GLN A 6 -25.17 27.38 -11.48
CA GLN A 6 -24.18 27.18 -10.40
C GLN A 6 -24.54 26.02 -9.47
N SER A 7 -25.81 25.57 -9.43
CA SER A 7 -26.22 24.36 -8.70
C SER A 7 -25.73 23.07 -9.35
N ASP A 8 -25.44 23.11 -10.65
CA ASP A 8 -25.15 21.90 -11.44
C ASP A 8 -23.65 21.58 -11.49
N ILE A 9 -22.79 22.48 -10.98
CA ILE A 9 -21.33 22.29 -10.91
C ILE A 9 -20.89 21.79 -9.51
N GLU A 10 -21.78 21.84 -8.51
CA GLU A 10 -21.57 21.18 -7.21
C GLU A 10 -22.07 19.74 -7.19
N ASN A 11 -22.41 19.15 -8.33
CA ASN A 11 -22.42 17.69 -8.46
C ASN A 11 -21.01 17.24 -8.84
N LYS A 12 -20.08 17.50 -7.91
CA LYS A 12 -18.75 16.89 -7.92
C LYS A 12 -19.01 15.41 -8.10
N ASN A 13 -18.61 14.89 -9.26
CA ASN A 13 -18.45 13.47 -9.52
C ASN A 13 -17.75 12.92 -8.27
N ILE A 14 -18.53 12.38 -7.34
CA ILE A 14 -17.99 11.70 -6.18
C ILE A 14 -17.47 10.46 -6.85
N SER A 15 -16.20 10.56 -7.24
CA SER A 15 -15.31 9.50 -7.66
C SER A 15 -15.79 8.19 -7.05
N ASN A 16 -15.75 7.09 -7.81
CA ASN A 16 -15.96 5.72 -7.33
C ASN A 16 -14.98 5.41 -6.17
N ILE A 17 -15.20 6.07 -5.04
CA ILE A 17 -14.63 5.80 -3.76
C ILE A 17 -15.42 4.58 -3.38
N ASP A 18 -14.74 3.46 -3.36
CA ASP A 18 -15.28 2.25 -2.75
C ASP A 18 -15.47 2.55 -1.27
N LEU A 19 -16.58 3.21 -0.96
CA LEU A 19 -16.91 3.71 0.37
C LEU A 19 -16.94 2.54 1.35
N SER A 20 -17.27 1.34 0.87
CA SER A 20 -17.14 0.09 1.61
C SER A 20 -15.70 -0.22 2.03
N ILE A 21 -14.73 -0.06 1.13
CA ILE A 21 -13.30 -0.30 1.44
C ILE A 21 -12.78 0.76 2.40
N VAL A 22 -13.08 2.04 2.12
CA VAL A 22 -12.62 3.16 2.95
C VAL A 22 -13.26 3.13 4.33
N SER A 23 -14.56 2.88 4.43
CA SER A 23 -15.26 2.79 5.71
C SER A 23 -14.81 1.58 6.51
N LEU A 24 -14.61 0.41 5.89
CA LEU A 24 -14.11 -0.78 6.57
C LEU A 24 -12.69 -0.56 7.11
N GLY A 25 -11.79 0.00 6.31
CA GLY A 25 -10.45 0.36 6.76
C GLY A 25 -10.48 1.37 7.90
N SER A 26 -11.31 2.40 7.78
CA SER A 26 -11.48 3.43 8.80
C SER A 26 -12.05 2.88 10.11
N ILE A 27 -13.08 2.03 10.06
CA ILE A 27 -13.70 1.42 11.25
C ILE A 27 -12.69 0.54 11.99
N LEU A 28 -11.88 -0.23 11.24
CA LEU A 28 -10.86 -1.12 11.79
C LEU A 28 -9.76 -0.32 12.49
N LEU A 29 -9.26 0.73 11.83
CA LEU A 29 -8.27 1.64 12.41
C LEU A 29 -8.81 2.35 13.65
N LEU A 30 -10.02 2.91 13.60
CA LEU A 30 -10.67 3.56 14.75
C LEU A 30 -10.81 2.59 15.92
N SER A 31 -11.24 1.35 15.67
CA SER A 31 -11.39 0.33 16.71
C SER A 31 -10.07 0.04 17.41
N ILE A 32 -8.97 -0.09 16.65
CA ILE A 32 -7.62 -0.31 17.20
C ILE A 32 -7.18 0.90 18.03
N VAL A 33 -7.39 2.12 17.54
CA VAL A 33 -7.04 3.36 18.26
C VAL A 33 -7.80 3.45 19.58
N ILE A 34 -9.11 3.19 19.57
CA ILE A 34 -9.95 3.22 20.77
C ILE A 34 -9.49 2.18 21.79
N ALA A 35 -9.12 0.97 21.35
CA ALA A 35 -8.59 -0.07 22.23
C ALA A 35 -7.28 0.37 22.91
N ILE A 36 -6.36 0.99 22.15
CA ILE A 36 -5.07 1.49 22.66
C ILE A 36 -5.27 2.63 23.65
N VAL A 37 -6.17 3.58 23.36
CA VAL A 37 -6.40 4.76 24.22
C VAL A 37 -7.08 4.35 25.53
N THR A 38 -7.99 3.37 25.49
CA THR A 38 -8.75 2.95 26.67
C THR A 38 -7.88 2.16 27.66
N ASN A 39 -6.98 1.30 27.18
CA ASN A 39 -6.10 0.51 28.05
C ASN A 39 -4.74 0.25 27.40
N GLN A 40 -3.80 1.17 27.64
CA GLN A 40 -2.46 1.11 27.08
C GLN A 40 -1.66 -0.11 27.55
N GLU A 41 -1.83 -0.56 28.79
CA GLU A 41 -1.06 -1.69 29.34
C GLU A 41 -1.48 -3.02 28.70
N TRP A 42 -2.79 -3.26 28.62
CA TRP A 42 -3.33 -4.43 27.94
C TRP A 42 -2.95 -4.42 26.46
N SER A 43 -3.12 -3.28 25.78
CA SER A 43 -2.77 -3.16 24.36
C SER A 43 -1.29 -3.45 24.11
N LYS A 44 -0.38 -2.91 24.94
CA LYS A 44 1.06 -3.23 24.82
C LYS A 44 1.33 -4.72 24.98
N LYS A 45 0.70 -5.37 25.95
CA LYS A 45 0.86 -6.83 26.17
C LYS A 45 0.40 -7.63 24.95
N VAL A 46 -0.76 -7.30 24.40
CA VAL A 46 -1.32 -7.98 23.21
C VAL A 46 -0.45 -7.75 21.99
N ILE A 47 0.00 -6.50 21.76
CA ILE A 47 0.88 -6.14 20.64
C ILE A 47 2.19 -6.92 20.73
N ASN A 48 2.85 -6.91 21.88
CA ASN A 48 4.11 -7.62 22.07
C ASN A 48 3.94 -9.13 21.89
N SER A 49 2.91 -9.73 22.50
CA SER A 49 2.66 -11.17 22.34
C SER A 49 2.38 -11.55 20.88
N SER A 50 1.67 -10.70 20.13
CA SER A 50 1.41 -10.92 18.71
C SER A 50 2.68 -10.77 17.88
N PHE A 51 3.51 -9.76 18.19
CA PHE A 51 4.80 -9.54 17.54
C PHE A 51 5.76 -10.71 17.78
N ASP A 52 5.86 -11.19 19.02
CA ASP A 52 6.71 -12.33 19.39
C ASP A 52 6.25 -13.61 18.69
N PHE A 53 4.94 -13.86 18.62
CA PHE A 53 4.38 -15.00 17.88
C PHE A 53 4.72 -14.93 16.38
N ILE A 54 4.49 -13.78 15.74
CA ILE A 54 4.79 -13.62 14.31
C ILE A 54 6.30 -13.77 14.06
N THR A 55 7.14 -13.16 14.91
CA THR A 55 8.59 -13.18 14.73
C THR A 55 9.19 -14.56 15.02
N SER A 56 8.65 -15.29 16.00
CA SER A 56 9.10 -16.65 16.32
C SER A 56 8.78 -17.64 15.20
N GLU A 57 7.52 -17.66 14.74
CA GLU A 57 7.06 -18.64 13.76
C GLU A 57 7.43 -18.25 12.32
N PHE A 58 7.32 -16.97 11.96
CA PHE A 58 7.55 -16.48 10.60
C PHE A 58 8.88 -15.75 10.41
N GLY A 59 9.69 -15.57 11.45
CA GLY A 59 10.94 -14.81 11.36
C GLY A 59 11.91 -15.39 10.32
N ILE A 60 12.15 -16.70 10.36
CA ILE A 60 13.02 -17.36 9.38
C ILE A 60 12.44 -17.31 7.97
N PHE A 61 11.13 -17.49 7.83
CA PHE A 61 10.45 -17.38 6.53
C PHE A 61 10.62 -15.98 5.93
N TYR A 62 10.47 -14.93 6.73
CA TYR A 62 10.69 -13.56 6.28
C TYR A 62 12.11 -13.33 5.76
N ILE A 63 13.12 -13.79 6.50
CA ILE A 63 14.54 -13.66 6.10
C ILE A 63 14.79 -14.41 4.79
N VAL A 64 14.30 -15.64 4.67
CA VAL A 64 14.47 -16.46 3.46
C VAL A 64 13.78 -15.81 2.26
N ILE A 65 12.53 -15.36 2.40
CA ILE A 65 11.77 -14.72 1.32
C ILE A 65 12.42 -13.40 0.90
N LEU A 66 12.90 -12.60 1.86
CA LEU A 66 13.59 -11.35 1.58
C LEU A 66 14.88 -11.60 0.78
N ASN A 67 15.69 -12.56 1.22
CA ASN A 67 16.91 -12.96 0.50
C ASN A 67 16.60 -13.57 -0.87
N ALA A 68 15.57 -14.42 -0.97
CA ALA A 68 15.13 -15.00 -2.23
C ALA A 68 14.64 -13.92 -3.21
N SER A 69 13.90 -12.93 -2.72
CA SER A 69 13.44 -11.78 -3.51
C SER A 69 14.63 -10.95 -3.99
N LEU A 70 15.64 -10.73 -3.14
CA LEU A 70 16.86 -10.03 -3.52
C LEU A 70 17.61 -10.77 -4.63
N VAL A 71 17.84 -12.08 -4.46
CA VAL A 71 18.48 -12.92 -5.48
C VAL A 71 17.66 -12.94 -6.77
N PHE A 72 16.34 -13.04 -6.66
CA PHE A 72 15.42 -13.00 -7.79
C PHE A 72 15.53 -11.68 -8.57
N LEU A 73 15.57 -10.54 -7.88
CA LEU A 73 15.76 -9.23 -8.51
C LEU A 73 17.13 -9.10 -9.18
N VAL A 74 18.19 -9.63 -8.57
CA VAL A 74 19.54 -9.66 -9.18
C VAL A 74 19.53 -10.51 -10.46
N ILE A 75 18.88 -11.68 -10.44
CA ILE A 75 18.72 -12.52 -11.63
C ILE A 75 17.90 -11.80 -12.71
N LEU A 76 16.84 -11.08 -12.34
CA LEU A 76 16.07 -10.29 -13.30
C LEU A 76 16.90 -9.16 -13.90
N ALA A 77 17.64 -8.41 -13.08
CA ALA A 77 18.42 -7.26 -13.51
C ALA A 77 19.56 -7.66 -14.47
N PHE A 78 20.33 -8.70 -14.15
CA PHE A 78 21.46 -9.15 -14.97
C PHE A 78 21.11 -10.27 -15.97
N GLY A 79 19.92 -10.85 -15.87
CA GLY A 79 19.47 -11.94 -16.72
C GLY A 79 18.84 -11.48 -18.02
N LYS A 80 18.32 -12.46 -18.76
CA LYS A 80 17.65 -12.25 -20.07
C LYS A 80 16.47 -11.28 -20.00
N TYR A 81 15.80 -11.20 -18.85
CA TYR A 81 14.58 -10.43 -18.65
C TYR A 81 14.82 -8.95 -18.28
N GLY A 82 16.02 -8.57 -17.86
CA GLY A 82 16.33 -7.18 -17.45
C GLY A 82 16.33 -6.17 -18.60
N LYS A 83 16.40 -6.64 -19.85
CA LYS A 83 16.34 -5.81 -21.05
C LYS A 83 14.92 -5.59 -21.57
N ILE A 84 13.92 -6.21 -20.93
CA ILE A 84 12.52 -6.09 -21.36
C ILE A 84 11.97 -4.77 -20.84
N VAL A 85 11.49 -3.94 -21.77
CA VAL A 85 10.81 -2.69 -21.44
C VAL A 85 9.37 -2.99 -21.06
N LEU A 86 8.95 -2.54 -19.88
CA LEU A 86 7.59 -2.69 -19.34
C LEU A 86 6.65 -1.64 -19.97
N GLY A 87 6.37 -1.77 -21.26
CA GLY A 87 5.55 -0.83 -22.02
C GLY A 87 5.38 -1.28 -23.47
N ASP A 88 4.77 -0.43 -24.29
CA ASP A 88 4.74 -0.67 -25.73
C ASP A 88 6.18 -0.55 -26.28
N THR A 89 6.51 -1.41 -27.24
CA THR A 89 7.79 -1.38 -27.97
C THR A 89 8.10 -0.03 -28.60
N ASN A 90 7.07 0.81 -28.83
CA ASN A 90 7.18 2.15 -29.41
C ASN A 90 6.85 3.29 -28.42
N SER A 91 6.59 3.01 -27.13
CA SER A 91 6.30 4.09 -26.18
C SER A 91 7.57 4.81 -25.77
N ASN A 92 7.58 6.14 -25.92
CA ASN A 92 8.64 7.00 -25.40
C ASN A 92 8.60 7.04 -23.86
N LYS A 93 9.74 7.31 -23.22
CA LYS A 93 9.79 7.46 -21.76
C LYS A 93 8.91 8.66 -21.34
N ASP A 94 7.98 8.43 -20.41
CA ASP A 94 7.12 9.48 -19.85
C ASP A 94 7.91 10.53 -19.05
N TYR A 95 9.09 10.15 -18.55
CA TYR A 95 9.97 11.00 -17.75
C TYR A 95 11.41 10.91 -18.25
N SER A 96 12.17 11.99 -18.06
CA SER A 96 13.62 11.99 -18.34
C SER A 96 14.37 11.15 -17.30
N ASP A 97 15.51 10.57 -17.69
CA ASP A 97 16.28 9.66 -16.82
C ASP A 97 16.72 10.32 -15.49
N PHE A 98 16.93 11.63 -15.49
CA PHE A 98 17.25 12.39 -14.28
C PHE A 98 16.02 12.71 -13.42
N SER A 99 14.83 12.83 -14.03
CA SER A 99 13.58 13.00 -13.27
C SER A 99 13.10 11.68 -12.66
N TRP A 100 13.63 10.55 -13.13
CA TRP A 100 13.20 9.20 -12.72
C TRP A 100 14.16 8.53 -11.72
N ALA A 101 15.47 8.82 -11.78
CA ALA A 101 16.47 8.32 -10.83
C ALA A 101 16.47 9.09 -9.51
#